data_AF-A0A968U0A0-F1
#
_entry.id   AF-A0A968U0A0-F1
#
_cell.length_a   1.000
_cell.length_b   1.000
_cell.length_c   1.000
_cell.angle_alpha   90.00
_cell.angle_beta   90.00
_cell.angle_gamma   90.00
#
_symmetry.space_group_name_H-M   'P 1'
#
loop_
_entity.id
_entity.type
_entity.pdbx_description
1 polymer ?
#
loop_
_entity_poly.entity_id
_entity_poly.type
_entity_poly.pdbx_seq_one_letter_code
_entity_poly.pdbx_strand_id
1 'polypeptide(L)'
;MARLLLEERCPKLGYEVEDAFGAMLFMPLKDVPDPLLTLDLPLPGRGTQMAEPWRKAAEKVLREEGLNSLRQLRLPGLRRPFFGESPRQLFMQAGEFRLGPVENDSMTSGRKMRWVGFTLPRGGYATVVLRALGQ
;
A
#
# COMPACT_ATOMS: atom_id res chain seq x y z
N MET A 1 -6.22 -5.84 5.04
CA MET A 1 -5.17 -6.80 5.49
C MET A 1 -3.89 -6.09 5.90
N ALA A 2 -3.19 -5.41 4.99
CA ALA A 2 -1.93 -4.71 5.30
C ALA A 2 -2.05 -3.76 6.51
N ARG A 3 -3.10 -2.93 6.55
CA ARG A 3 -3.40 -2.05 7.69
C ARG A 3 -3.48 -2.79 9.04
N LEU A 4 -4.28 -3.85 9.11
CA LEU A 4 -4.43 -4.66 10.33
C LEU A 4 -3.12 -5.31 10.78
N LEU A 5 -2.29 -5.74 9.82
CA LEU A 5 -0.95 -6.26 10.12
C LEU A 5 -0.06 -5.18 10.73
N LEU A 6 -0.10 -3.96 10.20
CA LEU A 6 0.66 -2.83 10.73
C LEU A 6 0.14 -2.41 12.12
N GLU A 7 -1.17 -2.37 12.32
CA GLU A 7 -1.80 -2.11 13.63
C GLU A 7 -1.38 -3.13 14.70
N GLU A 8 -1.21 -4.40 14.33
CA GLU A 8 -0.76 -5.45 15.26
C GLU A 8 0.74 -5.36 15.57
N ARG A 9 1.57 -4.96 14.59
CA ARG A 9 3.03 -5.13 14.64
C ARG A 9 3.81 -3.84 14.86
N CYS A 10 3.21 -2.69 14.62
CA CYS A 10 3.86 -1.40 14.80
C CYS A 10 3.36 -0.72 16.07
N PRO A 11 4.25 -0.26 16.96
CA PRO A 11 3.86 0.38 18.22
C PRO A 11 3.21 1.75 18.00
N LYS A 12 3.51 2.39 16.87
CA LYS A 12 2.98 3.68 16.47
C LYS A 12 2.72 3.66 14.97
N LEU A 13 1.49 3.95 14.59
CA LEU A 13 1.15 4.22 13.20
C LEU A 13 1.53 5.66 12.89
N GLY A 14 1.89 5.91 11.63
CA GLY A 14 2.26 7.25 11.17
C GLY A 14 1.03 8.15 11.00
N TYR A 15 0.90 8.78 9.84
CA TYR A 15 -0.22 9.66 9.53
C TYR A 15 -1.08 9.10 8.41
N GLU A 16 -2.36 9.43 8.45
CA GLU A 16 -3.33 9.04 7.44
C GLU A 16 -3.65 10.22 6.53
N VAL A 17 -3.84 9.93 5.25
CA VAL A 17 -4.31 10.87 4.24
C VAL A 17 -5.51 10.25 3.57
N GLU A 18 -6.65 10.94 3.62
CA GLU A 18 -7.86 10.51 2.91
C GLU A 18 -7.67 10.67 1.40
N ASP A 19 -8.09 9.65 0.65
CA ASP A 19 -8.13 9.66 -0.81
C ASP A 19 -9.48 9.15 -1.31
N ALA A 20 -9.76 9.31 -2.61
CA ALA A 20 -11.00 8.86 -3.24
C ALA A 20 -11.27 7.35 -3.09
N PHE A 21 -10.24 6.57 -2.76
CA PHE A 21 -10.31 5.11 -2.59
C PHE A 21 -10.11 4.67 -1.13
N GLY A 22 -10.17 5.62 -0.18
CA GLY A 22 -10.02 5.40 1.26
C GLY A 22 -8.71 5.92 1.82
N ALA A 23 -8.57 5.82 3.14
CA ALA A 23 -7.40 6.31 3.88
C ALA A 23 -6.10 5.57 3.50
N MET A 24 -5.08 6.34 3.13
CA MET A 24 -3.71 5.89 2.96
C MET A 24 -2.92 6.13 4.25
N LEU A 25 -2.18 5.12 4.71
CA LEU A 25 -1.30 5.21 5.87
C LEU A 25 0.15 5.40 5.42
N PHE A 26 0.80 6.45 5.90
CA PHE A 26 2.22 6.74 5.68
C PHE A 26 2.96 6.68 7.01
N MET A 27 4.08 5.95 7.06
CA MET A 27 4.84 5.74 8.29
C MET A 27 6.29 6.20 8.15
N PRO A 28 6.87 6.84 9.18
CA PRO A 28 8.30 7.08 9.22
C PRO A 28 9.07 5.76 9.23
N LEU A 29 10.14 5.66 8.43
CA LEU A 29 10.92 4.43 8.28
C LEU A 29 11.41 3.86 9.63
N LYS A 30 11.82 4.73 10.56
CA LYS A 30 12.30 4.37 11.90
C LYS A 30 11.27 3.65 12.78
N ASP A 31 9.98 3.79 12.45
CA ASP A 31 8.87 3.23 13.22
C ASP A 31 8.41 1.87 12.63
N VAL A 32 9.03 1.43 11.54
CA VAL A 32 8.73 0.16 10.85
C VAL A 32 9.73 -0.92 11.26
N PRO A 33 9.29 -2.06 11.83
CA PRO A 33 10.17 -3.18 12.13
C PRO A 33 10.84 -3.76 10.86
N ASP A 34 12.13 -4.10 10.95
CA ASP A 34 12.93 -4.63 9.82
C ASP A 34 12.25 -5.79 9.06
N PRO A 35 11.63 -6.80 9.71
CA PRO A 35 11.00 -7.90 8.98
C PRO A 35 9.83 -7.47 8.09
N LEU A 36 9.20 -6.31 8.37
CA LEU A 36 8.09 -5.80 7.57
C LEU A 36 8.58 -5.02 6.34
N LEU A 37 9.78 -4.45 6.38
CA LEU A 37 10.34 -3.66 5.26
C LEU A 37 10.56 -4.51 4.01
N THR A 38 10.89 -5.78 4.18
CA THR A 38 11.11 -6.73 3.09
C THR A 38 9.94 -7.70 2.91
N LEU A 39 8.82 -7.50 3.60
CA LEU A 39 7.69 -8.40 3.55
C LEU A 39 6.92 -8.23 2.24
N ASP A 40 6.83 -9.30 1.46
CA ASP A 40 5.88 -9.40 0.36
C ASP A 40 4.53 -9.91 0.86
N LEU A 41 3.48 -9.11 0.68
CA LEU A 41 2.10 -9.52 0.89
C LEU A 41 1.48 -10.01 -0.43
N PRO A 42 0.80 -11.16 -0.45
CA PRO A 42 0.11 -11.59 -1.64
C PRO A 42 -1.16 -10.76 -1.86
N LEU A 43 -1.49 -10.50 -3.12
CA LEU A 43 -2.87 -10.30 -3.53
C LEU A 43 -3.59 -11.66 -3.46
N PRO A 44 -4.54 -11.87 -2.53
CA PRO A 44 -5.06 -13.21 -2.27
C PRO A 44 -5.92 -13.72 -3.43
N GLY A 45 -5.68 -14.96 -3.83
CA GLY A 45 -6.53 -15.75 -4.70
C GLY A 45 -7.03 -17.02 -4.02
N ARG A 46 -7.85 -17.81 -4.72
CA ARG A 46 -8.47 -19.03 -4.14
C ARG A 46 -7.49 -20.10 -3.65
N GLY A 47 -6.28 -20.10 -4.22
CA GLY A 47 -5.22 -21.06 -3.93
C GLY A 47 -4.11 -20.50 -3.05
N THR A 48 -4.20 -19.23 -2.66
CA THR A 48 -3.18 -18.59 -1.84
C THR A 48 -3.12 -19.29 -0.48
N GLN A 49 -1.90 -19.57 -0.03
CA GLN A 49 -1.68 -20.23 1.24
C GLN A 49 -1.62 -19.19 2.36
N MET A 50 -2.44 -19.39 3.40
CA MET A 50 -2.44 -18.52 4.58
C MET A 50 -1.14 -18.69 5.38
N ALA A 51 -0.32 -17.64 5.43
CA ALA A 51 0.98 -17.65 6.08
C ALA A 51 1.13 -16.54 7.11
N GLU A 52 1.93 -16.79 8.14
CA GLU A 52 2.43 -15.71 9.00
C GLU A 52 3.36 -14.79 8.19
N PRO A 53 3.44 -13.49 8.52
CA PRO A 53 2.81 -12.82 9.66
C PRO A 53 1.38 -12.30 9.37
N TRP A 54 0.85 -12.47 8.16
CA TRP A 54 -0.38 -11.81 7.71
C TRP A 54 -1.64 -12.66 7.82
N ARG A 55 -1.53 -13.94 8.17
CA ARG A 55 -2.64 -14.90 8.31
C ARG A 55 -3.81 -14.33 9.11
N LYS A 56 -3.56 -13.89 10.35
CA LYS A 56 -4.62 -13.38 11.24
C LYS A 56 -5.32 -12.15 10.64
N ALA A 57 -4.55 -11.24 10.06
CA ALA A 57 -5.07 -10.06 9.38
C ALA A 57 -5.93 -10.43 8.16
N ALA A 58 -5.53 -11.44 7.39
CA ALA A 58 -6.33 -11.93 6.26
C ALA A 58 -7.62 -12.61 6.71
N GLU A 59 -7.57 -13.47 7.71
CA GLU A 59 -8.74 -14.15 8.27
C GLU A 59 -9.76 -13.16 8.84
N LYS A 60 -9.29 -12.09 9.50
CA LYS A 60 -10.16 -11.02 9.98
C LYS A 60 -10.86 -10.32 8.81
N VAL A 61 -10.13 -9.89 7.79
CA VAL A 61 -10.71 -9.23 6.59
C VAL A 61 -11.71 -10.13 5.89
N LEU A 62 -11.37 -11.40 5.64
CA LEU A 62 -12.30 -12.32 4.97
C LEU A 62 -13.62 -12.42 5.73
N ARG A 63 -13.56 -12.54 7.05
CA ARG A 63 -14.75 -12.64 7.91
C ARG A 63 -15.59 -11.36 7.88
N GLU A 64 -14.94 -10.19 7.91
CA GLU A 64 -15.61 -8.89 7.78
C GLU A 64 -16.32 -8.75 6.42
N GLU A 65 -15.74 -9.34 5.36
CA GLU A 65 -16.33 -9.42 4.02
C GLU A 65 -17.33 -10.60 3.84
N GLY A 66 -17.71 -11.30 4.91
CA GLY A 66 -18.66 -12.43 4.87
C GLY A 66 -18.11 -13.71 4.22
N LEU A 67 -16.79 -13.83 4.09
CA LEU A 67 -16.08 -14.99 3.55
C LEU A 67 -15.46 -15.82 4.67
N ASN A 68 -15.65 -17.13 4.62
CA ASN A 68 -15.10 -18.08 5.59
C ASN A 68 -13.77 -18.67 5.14
N SER A 69 -13.41 -18.54 3.86
CA SER A 69 -12.13 -19.04 3.32
C SER A 69 -11.74 -18.36 2.01
N LEU A 70 -10.44 -18.36 1.71
CA LEU A 70 -9.91 -17.91 0.40
C LEU A 70 -10.52 -18.69 -0.76
N ARG A 71 -10.96 -19.94 -0.57
CA ARG A 71 -11.61 -20.75 -1.63
C ARG A 71 -12.87 -20.10 -2.20
N GLN A 72 -13.48 -19.18 -1.46
CA GLN A 72 -14.64 -18.39 -1.89
C GLN A 72 -14.28 -17.17 -2.73
N LEU A 73 -12.99 -16.84 -2.90
CA LEU A 73 -12.50 -15.85 -3.87
C LEU A 73 -12.59 -16.43 -5.30
N ARG A 74 -13.82 -16.67 -5.73
CA ARG A 74 -14.18 -17.17 -7.06
C ARG A 74 -15.58 -16.69 -7.42
N LEU A 75 -15.85 -16.56 -8.71
CA LEU A 75 -17.19 -16.31 -9.21
C LEU A 75 -17.87 -17.68 -9.48
N PRO A 76 -19.00 -18.00 -8.81
CA PRO A 76 -19.74 -19.22 -9.09
C PRO A 76 -20.13 -19.30 -10.57
N GLY A 77 -19.95 -20.46 -11.20
CA GLY A 77 -20.28 -20.67 -12.61
C GLY A 77 -19.28 -20.11 -13.63
N LEU A 78 -18.29 -19.32 -13.20
CA LEU A 78 -17.27 -18.78 -14.10
C LEU A 78 -15.90 -19.40 -13.83
N ARG A 79 -15.29 -19.97 -14.87
CA ARG A 79 -13.88 -20.42 -14.82
C ARG A 79 -12.91 -19.24 -14.95
N ARG A 80 -13.31 -18.19 -15.67
CA ARG A 80 -12.61 -16.91 -15.83
C ARG A 80 -13.64 -15.78 -15.82
N PRO A 81 -13.31 -14.59 -15.27
CA PRO A 81 -12.05 -14.23 -14.62
C PRO A 81 -11.85 -14.94 -13.27
N PHE A 82 -10.61 -15.00 -12.79
CA PHE A 82 -10.29 -15.49 -11.44
C PHE A 82 -9.32 -14.51 -10.77
N PHE A 83 -9.32 -14.50 -9.43
CA PHE A 83 -8.35 -13.73 -8.65
C PHE A 83 -6.99 -14.41 -8.72
N GLY A 84 -6.07 -13.80 -9.47
CA GLY A 84 -4.68 -14.26 -9.59
C GLY A 84 -3.84 -13.83 -8.38
N GLU A 85 -2.86 -14.65 -8.04
CA GLU A 85 -1.90 -14.34 -6.98
C GLU A 85 -0.75 -13.51 -7.55
N SER A 86 -0.41 -12.43 -6.85
CA SER A 86 0.71 -11.56 -7.21
C SER A 86 1.30 -10.98 -5.94
N PRO A 87 2.59 -11.21 -5.65
CA PRO A 87 3.24 -10.63 -4.47
C PRO A 87 3.39 -9.12 -4.64
N ARG A 88 3.20 -8.40 -3.54
CA ARG A 88 3.36 -6.95 -3.43
C ARG A 88 4.19 -6.65 -2.18
N GLN A 89 5.30 -5.95 -2.36
CA GLN A 89 6.05 -5.42 -1.21
C GLN A 89 5.12 -4.55 -0.36
N LEU A 90 5.11 -4.79 0.96
CA LEU A 90 4.32 -4.02 1.91
C LEU A 90 4.79 -2.56 1.95
N PHE A 91 6.10 -2.34 1.88
CA PHE A 91 6.70 -1.02 1.75
C PHE A 91 7.45 -0.89 0.44
N MET A 92 7.34 0.30 -0.15
CA MET A 92 8.09 0.68 -1.33
C MET A 92 9.02 1.82 -0.99
N GLN A 93 10.28 1.71 -1.40
CA GLN A 93 11.23 2.81 -1.31
C GLN A 93 11.23 3.61 -2.62
N ALA A 94 11.00 4.92 -2.51
CA ALA A 94 11.28 5.85 -3.60
C ALA A 94 12.79 6.07 -3.71
N GLY A 95 13.41 5.45 -4.71
CA GLY A 95 14.84 5.58 -4.99
C GLY A 95 15.18 6.93 -5.60
N GLU A 96 16.44 7.35 -5.47
CA GLU A 96 16.98 8.60 -6.04
C GLU A 96 16.10 9.83 -5.77
N PHE A 97 15.46 9.88 -4.60
CA PHE A 97 14.53 10.95 -4.26
C PHE A 97 15.22 12.30 -4.19
N ARG A 98 14.66 13.29 -4.91
CA ARG A 98 15.12 14.68 -4.96
C ARG A 98 13.93 15.61 -4.86
N LEU A 99 14.04 16.62 -4.00
CA LEU A 99 13.07 17.70 -3.88
C LEU A 99 13.77 19.03 -4.18
N GLY A 100 13.34 19.70 -5.23
CA GLY A 100 13.86 21.00 -5.64
C GLY A 100 13.42 22.15 -4.70
N PRO A 101 14.01 23.34 -4.87
CA PRO A 101 13.61 24.53 -4.13
C PRO A 101 12.17 24.95 -4.47
N VAL A 102 11.59 25.82 -3.63
CA VAL A 102 10.33 26.51 -3.93
C VAL A 102 10.58 27.56 -5.01
N GLU A 103 9.83 27.48 -6.10
CA GLU A 103 9.89 28.44 -7.20
C GLU A 103 8.51 29.06 -7.45
N ASN A 104 8.45 30.15 -8.21
CA ASN A 104 7.17 30.70 -8.68
C ASN A 104 6.65 29.84 -9.83
N ASP A 105 5.35 29.54 -9.82
CA ASP A 105 4.70 28.84 -10.92
C ASP A 105 4.56 29.77 -12.13
N SER A 106 5.22 29.44 -13.23
CA SER A 106 5.17 30.20 -14.48
C SER A 106 3.83 30.08 -15.22
N MET A 107 3.04 29.05 -14.93
CA MET A 107 1.75 28.77 -15.56
C MET A 107 0.58 29.39 -14.78
N THR A 108 0.74 29.60 -13.47
CA THR A 108 -0.30 30.21 -12.62
C THR A 108 0.27 31.30 -11.73
N SER A 109 -0.04 32.56 -12.07
CA SER A 109 0.39 33.73 -11.27
C SER A 109 -0.02 33.60 -9.80
N GLY A 110 0.92 33.89 -8.90
CA GLY A 110 0.72 33.83 -7.45
C GLY A 110 0.83 32.45 -6.82
N ARG A 111 0.99 31.37 -7.60
CA ARG A 111 1.24 30.03 -7.06
C ARG A 111 2.73 29.72 -6.96
N LYS A 112 3.06 28.78 -6.08
CA LYS A 112 4.40 28.23 -5.92
C LYS A 112 4.45 26.83 -6.52
N MET A 113 5.61 26.45 -7.04
CA MET A 113 5.88 25.11 -7.54
C MET A 113 7.15 24.54 -6.90
N ARG A 114 7.28 23.21 -6.95
CA ARG A 114 8.51 22.49 -6.61
C ARG A 114 8.69 21.32 -7.57
N TRP A 115 9.93 21.04 -7.93
CA TRP A 115 10.28 19.82 -8.65
C TRP A 115 10.43 18.65 -7.69
N VAL A 116 9.85 17.50 -8.02
CA VAL A 116 10.05 16.24 -7.30
C VAL A 116 10.54 15.20 -8.30
N GLY A 117 11.66 14.56 -8.01
CA GLY A 117 12.21 13.46 -8.81
C GLY A 117 12.43 12.22 -7.95
N PHE A 118 12.09 11.04 -8.48
CA PHE A 118 12.32 9.75 -7.82
C PHE A 118 12.13 8.61 -8.82
N THR A 119 12.70 7.46 -8.49
CA THR A 119 12.46 6.19 -9.18
C THR A 119 11.58 5.28 -8.34
N LEU A 120 10.66 4.55 -8.97
CA LEU A 120 9.81 3.57 -8.31
C LEU A 120 10.04 2.17 -8.90
N PRO A 121 10.00 1.11 -8.06
CA PRO A 121 9.96 -0.25 -8.55
C PRO A 121 8.65 -0.53 -9.30
N ARG A 122 8.62 -1.65 -10.03
CA ARG A 122 7.45 -2.08 -10.80
C ARG A 122 6.21 -2.20 -9.90
N GLY A 123 5.11 -1.59 -10.32
CA GLY A 123 3.86 -1.57 -9.55
C GLY A 123 3.76 -0.43 -8.54
N GLY A 124 4.77 0.45 -8.48
CA GLY A 124 4.69 1.71 -7.74
C GLY A 124 3.90 2.76 -8.49
N TYR A 125 3.26 3.64 -7.72
CA TYR A 125 2.46 4.75 -8.24
C TYR A 125 3.05 6.07 -7.76
N ALA A 126 3.40 6.96 -8.69
CA ALA A 126 3.92 8.29 -8.36
C ALA A 126 2.94 9.09 -7.50
N THR A 127 1.64 8.89 -7.71
CA THR A 127 0.56 9.50 -6.93
C THR A 127 0.66 9.16 -5.44
N VAL A 128 1.09 7.96 -5.06
CA VAL A 128 1.26 7.58 -3.64
C VAL A 128 2.40 8.39 -3.00
N VAL A 129 3.50 8.61 -3.72
CA VAL A 129 4.59 9.47 -3.23
C VAL A 129 4.13 10.92 -3.09
N LEU A 130 3.40 11.43 -4.07
CA LEU A 130 2.87 12.80 -4.02
C LEU A 130 1.89 12.99 -2.86
N ARG A 131 1.01 12.00 -2.61
CA ARG A 131 0.11 11.97 -1.45
C ARG A 131 0.88 11.98 -0.13
N ALA A 132 1.98 11.23 -0.04
CA ALA A 132 2.87 11.29 1.14
C ALA A 132 3.44 12.69 1.37
N LEU A 133 3.68 13.45 0.30
CA LEU A 133 4.14 14.85 0.36
C LEU A 133 3.02 15.87 0.57
N GLY A 134 1.76 15.43 0.68
CA GLY A 134 0.60 16.28 0.95
C GLY A 134 -0.12 16.86 -0.28
N GLN A 135 0.04 16.23 -1.46
CA GLN A 135 -0.78 16.52 -2.66
C GLN A 135 -2.09 15.75 -2.67
#